data_AF-A0A537MQ52-F1
#
_entry.id   AF-A0A537MQ52-F1
#
_cell.length_a   1.000
_cell.length_b   1.000
_cell.length_c   1.000
_cell.angle_alpha   90.00
_cell.angle_beta   90.00
_cell.angle_gamma   90.00
#
_symmetry.space_group_name_H-M   'P 1'
#
loop_
_entity.id
_entity.type
_entity.pdbx_description
1 polymer ?
#
loop_
_entity_poly.entity_id
_entity_poly.type
_entity_poly.pdbx_seq_one_letter_code
_entity_poly.pdbx_strand_id
1 'polypeptide(L)'
;MNRLGSETSPYLLQHAGNPVHWWPWGEAALAEAQRTNRPILLSIGYAACHWCHVMAHESFESPEVAAVMNALFVNVKVDREERPDVDAI
;
A
#
# COMPACT_ATOMS: atom_id res chain seq x y z
N MET A 1 -7.18 -0.13 -9.57
CA MET A 1 -8.08 -0.75 -8.58
C MET A 1 -7.25 -1.30 -7.43
N ASN A 2 -7.76 -1.18 -6.20
CA ASN A 2 -7.14 -1.72 -4.99
C ASN A 2 -7.24 -3.26 -4.99
N ARG A 3 -6.19 -3.95 -4.52
CA ARG A 3 -6.06 -5.42 -4.54
C ARG A 3 -5.99 -6.05 -3.14
N LEU A 4 -6.08 -5.26 -2.07
CA LEU A 4 -5.92 -5.78 -0.71
C LEU A 4 -7.15 -6.56 -0.22
N GLY A 5 -8.29 -6.50 -0.92
CA GLY A 5 -9.51 -7.22 -0.54
C GLY A 5 -9.41 -8.75 -0.58
N SER A 6 -8.34 -9.31 -1.15
CA SER A 6 -8.06 -10.76 -1.16
C SER A 6 -7.00 -11.20 -0.16
N GLU A 7 -6.42 -10.27 0.61
CA GLU A 7 -5.38 -10.58 1.60
C GLU A 7 -5.97 -11.18 2.87
N THR A 8 -5.15 -11.90 3.63
CA THR A 8 -5.54 -12.46 4.93
C THR A 8 -5.13 -11.57 6.11
N SER A 9 -4.13 -10.71 5.92
CA SER A 9 -3.70 -9.75 6.95
C SER A 9 -4.85 -8.82 7.35
N PRO A 10 -5.22 -8.78 8.65
CA PRO A 10 -6.19 -7.81 9.14
C PRO A 10 -5.76 -6.36 8.88
N TYR A 11 -4.45 -6.07 8.92
CA TYR A 11 -3.90 -4.74 8.64
C TYR A 11 -4.09 -4.35 7.17
N LEU A 12 -3.81 -5.26 6.23
CA LEU A 12 -4.00 -4.97 4.80
C LEU A 12 -5.49 -4.81 4.44
N LEU A 13 -6.35 -5.66 5.02
CA LEU A 13 -7.79 -5.60 4.79
C LEU A 13 -8.42 -4.29 5.27
N GLN A 14 -7.90 -3.66 6.33
CA GLN A 14 -8.34 -2.33 6.77
C GLN A 14 -8.15 -1.25 5.67
N HIS A 15 -7.20 -1.44 4.76
CA HIS A 15 -6.92 -0.52 3.65
C HIS A 15 -7.58 -0.93 2.32
N ALA A 16 -8.37 -2.01 2.28
CA ALA A 16 -9.00 -2.50 1.05
C ALA A 16 -10.05 -1.51 0.48
N GLY A 17 -10.63 -0.67 1.34
CA GLY A 17 -11.58 0.37 0.95
C GLY A 17 -10.96 1.68 0.45
N ASN A 18 -9.63 1.84 0.57
CA ASN A 18 -8.98 3.11 0.24
C ASN A 18 -9.04 3.38 -1.28
N PRO A 19 -9.20 4.65 -1.69
CA PRO A 19 -9.14 5.05 -3.10
C PRO A 19 -7.77 4.82 -3.75
N VAL A 20 -6.71 4.70 -2.95
CA VAL A 20 -5.39 4.30 -3.44
C VAL A 20 -5.42 2.87 -3.98
N HIS A 21 -4.84 2.67 -5.16
CA HIS A 21 -4.72 1.38 -5.83
C HIS A 21 -3.60 0.54 -5.23
N TRP A 22 -3.81 0.10 -3.98
CA TRP A 22 -2.83 -0.72 -3.27
C TRP A 22 -2.64 -2.07 -3.92
N TRP A 23 -1.36 -2.48 -3.97
CA TRP A 23 -0.92 -3.83 -4.20
C TRP A 23 -0.39 -4.43 -2.90
N PRO A 24 -0.58 -5.74 -2.65
CA PRO A 24 0.25 -6.46 -1.69
C PRO A 24 1.69 -6.54 -2.22
N TRP A 25 2.64 -6.73 -1.31
CA TRP A 25 4.02 -6.96 -1.70
C TRP A 25 4.20 -8.32 -2.39
N GLY A 26 4.89 -8.34 -3.52
CA GLY A 26 5.17 -9.55 -4.27
C GLY A 26 5.57 -9.27 -5.72
N GLU A 27 5.88 -10.34 -6.45
CA GLU A 27 6.37 -10.27 -7.83
C GLU A 27 5.42 -9.51 -8.77
N ALA A 28 4.11 -9.63 -8.57
CA ALA A 28 3.13 -8.95 -9.40
C ALA A 28 3.22 -7.41 -9.30
N ALA A 29 3.49 -6.88 -8.10
CA ALA A 29 3.69 -5.44 -7.91
C ALA A 29 5.00 -4.96 -8.55
N LEU A 30 6.08 -5.75 -8.42
CA LEU A 30 7.38 -5.47 -9.04
C LEU A 30 7.29 -5.50 -10.57
N ALA A 31 6.62 -6.50 -11.13
CA ALA A 31 6.40 -6.63 -12.56
C ALA A 31 5.56 -5.47 -13.11
N GLU A 32 4.53 -5.01 -12.38
CA GLU A 32 3.74 -3.86 -12.80
C GLU A 32 4.56 -2.57 -12.80
N ALA A 33 5.42 -2.36 -11.80
CA ALA A 33 6.31 -1.19 -11.74
C ALA A 33 7.27 -1.16 -12.93
N GLN A 34 7.84 -2.32 -13.30
CA GLN A 34 8.68 -2.45 -14.49
C GLN A 34 7.88 -2.21 -15.77
N ARG A 35 6.73 -2.85 -15.93
CA ARG A 35 5.87 -2.75 -17.13
C ARG A 35 5.40 -1.33 -17.39
N THR A 36 5.05 -0.61 -16.33
CA THR A 36 4.54 0.77 -16.42
C THR A 36 5.63 1.83 -16.35
N ASN A 37 6.88 1.43 -16.08
CA ASN A 37 8.00 2.32 -15.83
C ASN A 37 7.69 3.38 -14.75
N ARG A 38 7.02 2.94 -13.68
CA ARG A 38 6.63 3.80 -12.55
C ARG A 38 7.35 3.35 -11.29
N PRO A 39 7.81 4.29 -10.45
CA PRO A 39 8.41 3.95 -9.17
C PRO A 39 7.39 3.28 -8.23
N ILE A 40 7.91 2.47 -7.31
CA ILE A 40 7.13 1.88 -6.22
C ILE A 40 7.09 2.86 -5.05
N LEU A 41 5.90 3.13 -4.55
CA LEU A 41 5.70 3.76 -3.25
C LEU A 41 5.41 2.65 -2.25
N LEU A 42 6.40 2.32 -1.42
CA LEU A 42 6.30 1.27 -0.41
C LEU A 42 5.81 1.86 0.92
N SER A 43 4.64 1.43 1.38
CA SER A 43 4.07 1.81 2.68
C SER A 43 4.04 0.60 3.60
N ILE A 44 5.03 0.52 4.48
CA ILE A 44 5.14 -0.51 5.52
C ILE A 44 4.47 0.03 6.79
N GLY A 45 3.66 -0.79 7.44
CA GLY A 45 3.10 -0.46 8.74
C GLY A 45 2.64 -1.68 9.51
N TYR A 46 2.04 -1.41 10.66
CA TYR A 46 1.47 -2.40 11.57
C TYR A 46 0.28 -1.75 12.30
N ALA A 47 -0.65 -2.55 12.80
CA ALA A 47 -1.95 -2.09 13.29
C ALA A 47 -1.89 -1.04 14.44
N ALA A 48 -0.81 -1.04 15.23
CA ALA A 48 -0.65 -0.14 16.37
C ALA A 48 0.15 1.15 16.04
N CYS A 49 0.51 1.41 14.77
CA CYS A 49 1.28 2.60 14.43
C CYS A 49 0.42 3.87 14.38
N HIS A 50 0.63 4.77 15.34
CA HIS A 50 -0.09 6.05 15.45
C HIS A 50 0.00 6.91 14.18
N TRP A 51 1.17 7.01 13.55
CA TRP A 51 1.39 7.85 12.36
C TRP A 51 0.88 7.22 11.06
N CYS A 52 0.73 5.89 11.01
CA CYS A 52 0.05 5.23 9.89
C CYS A 52 -1.43 5.58 9.84
N HIS A 53 -2.09 5.75 10.99
CA HIS A 53 -3.48 6.20 11.04
C HIS A 53 -3.65 7.65 10.62
N VAL A 54 -2.77 8.57 11.06
CA VAL A 54 -2.82 9.99 10.65
C VAL A 54 -2.61 10.12 9.14
N MET A 55 -1.62 9.43 8.58
CA MET A 55 -1.35 9.43 7.13
C MET A 55 -2.48 8.78 6.32
N ALA A 56 -3.10 7.71 6.85
CA ALA A 56 -4.24 7.08 6.20
C ALA A 56 -5.43 8.05 6.09
N HIS A 57 -5.77 8.71 7.20
CA HIS A 57 -6.90 9.61 7.28
C HIS A 57 -6.70 10.91 6.48
N GLU A 58 -5.50 11.50 6.52
CA GLU A 58 -5.23 12.77 5.84
C GLU A 58 -4.84 12.61 4.36
N SER A 59 -4.28 11.47 3.97
CA SER A 59 -3.73 11.26 2.62
C SER A 59 -4.35 10.08 1.87
N PHE A 60 -4.38 8.88 2.46
CA PHE A 60 -4.78 7.68 1.69
C PHE A 60 -6.29 7.53 1.48
N GLU A 61 -7.10 8.21 2.30
CA GLU A 61 -8.55 8.29 2.15
C GLU A 61 -9.00 9.48 1.28
N SER A 62 -8.11 10.45 1.04
CA SER A 62 -8.39 11.60 0.17
C SER A 62 -8.41 11.17 -1.30
N PRO A 63 -9.53 11.34 -2.03
CA PRO A 63 -9.61 11.00 -3.45
C PRO A 63 -8.62 11.78 -4.33
N GLU A 64 -8.32 13.04 -3.97
CA GLU A 64 -7.40 13.90 -4.71
C GLU A 64 -5.95 13.40 -4.58
N VAL A 65 -5.51 13.12 -3.35
CA VAL A 65 -4.17 12.57 -3.09
C VAL A 65 -4.05 11.18 -3.71
N ALA A 66 -5.07 10.33 -3.55
CA ALA A 66 -5.09 9.01 -4.15
C ALA A 66 -5.01 9.07 -5.68
N ALA A 67 -5.64 10.05 -6.34
CA ALA A 67 -5.53 10.22 -7.79
C ALA A 67 -4.09 10.50 -8.22
N VAL A 68 -3.39 11.40 -7.53
CA VAL A 68 -1.97 11.69 -7.79
C VAL A 68 -1.10 10.45 -7.55
N MET A 69 -1.30 9.77 -6.40
CA MET A 69 -0.57 8.54 -6.09
C MET A 69 -0.81 7.45 -7.15
N ASN A 70 -2.05 7.28 -7.58
CA ASN A 70 -2.47 6.29 -8.57
C ASN A 70 -2.01 6.62 -9.99
N ALA A 71 -1.67 7.88 -10.27
CA ALA A 71 -1.08 8.29 -11.54
C ALA A 71 0.45 8.09 -11.54
N LEU A 72 1.12 8.36 -10.42
CA LEU A 72 2.58 8.42 -10.36
C LEU A 72 3.25 7.12 -9.89
N PHE A 73 2.64 6.37 -8.97
CA PHE A 73 3.31 5.24 -8.29
C PHE A 73 2.59 3.90 -8.40
N VAL A 74 3.34 2.81 -8.44
CA VAL A 74 2.79 1.51 -8.05
C VAL A 74 2.77 1.49 -6.52
N ASN A 75 1.60 1.73 -5.94
CA ASN A 75 1.41 1.82 -4.49
C ASN A 75 1.39 0.41 -3.88
N VAL A 76 2.33 0.13 -2.97
CA VAL A 76 2.47 -1.18 -2.33
C VAL A 76 2.30 -1.03 -0.83
N LYS A 77 1.42 -1.85 -0.23
CA LYS A 77 1.19 -1.92 1.21
C LYS A 77 1.81 -3.20 1.75
N VAL A 78 2.55 -3.10 2.84
CA VAL A 78 3.19 -4.23 3.53
C VAL A 78 2.73 -4.26 4.97
N ASP A 79 2.30 -5.43 5.43
CA ASP A 79 2.17 -5.73 6.85
C ASP A 79 3.53 -6.19 7.40
N ARG A 80 4.09 -5.40 8.31
CA ARG A 80 5.37 -5.70 8.97
C ARG A 80 5.31 -7.00 9.78
N GLU A 81 4.15 -7.36 10.35
CA GLU A 81 4.01 -8.57 11.17
C GLU A 81 4.10 -9.84 10.33
N GLU A 82 3.56 -9.82 9.11
CA GLU A 82 3.67 -10.93 8.16
C GLU A 82 5.01 -10.93 7.40
N ARG A 83 5.60 -9.75 7.20
CA ARG A 83 6.84 -9.56 6.40
C ARG A 83 7.92 -8.78 7.16
N PRO A 84 8.45 -9.31 8.27
CA PRO A 84 9.54 -8.66 8.99
C PRO A 84 10.83 -8.60 8.16
N ASP A 85 10.97 -9.47 7.15
CA ASP A 85 12.09 -9.49 6.20
C ASP A 85 12.18 -8.23 5.33
N VAL A 86 11.03 -7.61 5.03
CA VAL A 86 10.97 -6.41 4.17
C VAL A 86 11.36 -5.14 4.95
N ASP A 87 11.17 -5.14 6.27
CA ASP A 87 11.48 -4.01 7.17
C ASP A 87 12.88 -4.08 7.79
N ALA A 88 13.61 -5.18 7.60
CA ALA A 88 14.92 -5.41 8.24
C ALA A 88 16.11 -4.70 7.57
N ILE A 89 15.88 -3.78 6.63
CA ILE A 89 16.90 -3.07 5.84
C ILE A 89 17.13 -1.66 6.37
#